data_AF-A0A2M6VGY2-F1
#
_entry.id   AF-A0A2M6VGY2-F1
#
_cell.length_a   1.000
_cell.length_b   1.000
_cell.length_c   1.000
_cell.angle_alpha   90.00
_cell.angle_beta   90.00
_cell.angle_gamma   90.00
#
_symmetry.space_group_name_H-M   'P 1'
#
loop_
_entity.id
_entity.type
_entity.pdbx_description
1 polymer ?
#
loop_
_entity_poly.entity_id
_entity_poly.type
_entity_poly.pdbx_seq_one_letter_code
_entity_poly.pdbx_strand_id
1 'polypeptide(L)'
;MKKENFLKSVVIYLAYCLAYVSFISSVHAVVENTMINKKFLGNDDDSFIFSGRCPNGQTYRLFSYQTQVNGITQFFYDYEGPVGKGTVKTRATAKTLAVRVCRPLAEIAND
;
A
#
# COMPACT_ATOMS: atom_id res chain seq x y z
N MET A 1 63.26 -17.60 -13.57
CA MET A 1 62.31 -16.98 -14.53
C MET A 1 60.83 -17.43 -14.40
N LYS A 2 60.41 -18.22 -13.39
CA LYS A 2 59.01 -18.69 -13.25
C LYS A 2 58.24 -18.00 -12.10
N LYS A 3 58.96 -17.50 -11.07
CA LYS A 3 58.39 -16.83 -9.88
C LYS A 3 57.92 -15.39 -10.14
N GLU A 4 58.64 -14.62 -10.93
CA GLU A 4 58.29 -13.22 -11.25
C GLU A 4 57.04 -13.12 -12.14
N ASN A 5 56.87 -14.08 -13.07
CA ASN A 5 55.68 -14.15 -13.93
C ASN A 5 54.43 -14.61 -13.16
N PHE A 6 54.61 -15.42 -12.10
CA PHE A 6 53.53 -15.82 -11.21
C PHE A 6 53.08 -14.66 -10.32
N LEU A 7 54.03 -13.88 -9.77
CA LEU A 7 53.72 -12.71 -8.95
C LEU A 7 52.98 -11.64 -9.75
N LYS A 8 53.43 -11.35 -10.98
CA LYS A 8 52.75 -10.40 -11.88
C LYS A 8 51.34 -10.85 -12.26
N SER A 9 51.15 -12.15 -12.51
CA SER A 9 49.83 -12.71 -12.82
C SER A 9 48.85 -12.55 -11.64
N VAL A 10 49.29 -12.87 -10.41
CA VAL A 10 48.46 -12.72 -9.20
C VAL A 10 48.08 -11.25 -8.94
N VAL A 11 49.01 -10.32 -9.13
CA VAL A 11 48.75 -8.88 -8.97
C VAL A 11 47.76 -8.36 -10.02
N ILE A 12 47.87 -8.82 -11.28
CA ILE A 12 46.92 -8.46 -12.35
C ILE A 12 45.51 -9.00 -12.05
N TYR A 13 45.40 -10.25 -11.59
CA TYR A 13 44.11 -10.84 -11.22
C TYR A 13 43.47 -10.15 -10.01
N LEU A 14 44.26 -9.78 -8.99
CA LEU A 14 43.78 -9.03 -7.83
C LEU A 14 43.30 -7.62 -8.20
N ALA A 15 44.00 -6.93 -9.11
CA ALA A 15 43.57 -5.63 -9.61
C ALA A 15 42.25 -5.71 -10.40
N TYR A 16 42.03 -6.78 -11.15
CA TYR A 16 40.80 -7.00 -11.92
C TYR A 16 39.58 -7.27 -11.01
N CYS A 17 39.77 -7.99 -9.90
CA CYS A 17 38.71 -8.24 -8.92
C CYS A 17 38.26 -6.98 -8.17
N LEU A 18 39.18 -6.06 -7.87
CA LEU A 18 38.87 -4.82 -7.13
C LEU A 18 38.11 -3.79 -8.00
N ALA A 19 38.23 -3.85 -9.32
CA ALA A 19 37.52 -2.95 -10.24
C ALA A 19 36.05 -3.33 -10.49
N TYR A 20 35.64 -4.55 -10.13
CA TYR A 20 34.28 -5.05 -10.39
C TYR A 20 33.29 -4.78 -9.24
N VAL A 21 33.78 -4.38 -8.06
CA VAL A 21 32.95 -4.20 -6.85
C VAL A 21 32.22 -2.85 -6.85
N SER A 22 32.52 -1.94 -7.80
CA SER A 22 31.97 -0.58 -7.85
C SER A 22 30.64 -0.46 -8.60
N PHE A 23 30.08 -1.54 -9.14
CA PHE A 23 28.85 -1.53 -9.95
C PHE A 23 27.65 -2.23 -9.31
N ILE A 24 27.62 -2.32 -7.98
CA ILE A 24 26.38 -2.69 -7.29
C ILE A 24 25.69 -1.40 -6.87
N SER A 25 24.88 -0.84 -7.78
CA SER A 25 23.87 0.14 -7.43
C SER A 25 23.01 -0.47 -6.33
N SER A 26 23.17 0.01 -5.09
CA SER A 26 22.29 -0.36 -4.00
C SER A 26 20.90 0.19 -4.31
N VAL A 27 20.06 -0.67 -4.88
CA VAL A 27 18.62 -0.46 -4.88
C VAL A 27 18.22 -0.47 -3.42
N HIS A 28 18.05 0.72 -2.86
CA HIS A 28 17.39 0.87 -1.57
C HIS A 28 15.93 0.54 -1.83
N ALA A 29 15.54 -0.71 -1.59
CA ALA A 29 14.14 -0.98 -1.30
C ALA A 29 13.84 -0.23 0.00
N VAL A 30 13.16 0.91 -0.11
CA VAL A 30 12.44 1.46 1.03
C VAL A 30 11.39 0.42 1.37
N VAL A 31 11.75 -0.49 2.27
CA VAL A 31 10.76 -1.16 3.10
C VAL A 31 10.23 -0.05 3.97
N GLU A 32 9.16 0.58 3.50
CA GLU A 32 8.27 1.31 4.37
C GLU A 32 7.74 0.24 5.34
N ASN A 33 8.48 0.00 6.42
CA ASN A 33 7.88 -0.41 7.66
C ASN A 33 7.00 0.78 8.05
N THR A 34 5.87 0.95 7.35
CA THR A 34 4.67 1.36 8.03
C THR A 34 4.55 0.30 9.11
N MET A 35 5.13 0.60 10.28
CA MET A 35 4.51 0.23 11.52
C MET A 35 3.04 0.39 11.22
N ILE A 36 2.32 -0.71 11.31
CA ILE A 36 0.90 -0.64 11.44
C ILE A 36 0.73 0.17 12.72
N ASN A 37 0.78 1.50 12.57
CA ASN A 37 0.01 2.43 13.34
C ASN A 37 -1.40 2.05 12.90
N LYS A 38 -1.86 0.91 13.43
CA LYS A 38 -3.22 0.73 13.83
C LYS A 38 -3.36 1.82 14.88
N LYS A 39 -3.49 3.07 14.40
CA LYS A 39 -4.17 4.12 15.10
C LYS A 39 -5.47 3.42 15.40
N PHE A 40 -5.58 2.96 16.64
CA PHE A 40 -6.86 2.58 17.16
C PHE A 40 -7.62 3.89 17.02
N LEU A 41 -8.46 3.97 15.99
CA LEU A 41 -9.21 5.17 15.68
C LEU A 41 -9.99 5.46 16.96
N GLY A 42 -9.53 6.46 17.71
CA GLY A 42 -10.18 6.92 18.91
C GLY A 42 -11.61 7.27 18.54
N ASN A 43 -12.53 6.89 19.41
CA ASN A 43 -13.98 6.94 19.22
C ASN A 43 -14.56 8.36 19.26
N ASP A 44 -13.82 9.36 18.77
CA ASP A 44 -14.17 10.78 18.89
C ASP A 44 -14.27 11.47 17.51
N ASP A 45 -13.97 10.76 16.41
CA ASP A 45 -14.08 11.28 15.06
C ASP A 45 -15.39 10.75 14.41
N ASP A 46 -16.35 11.64 14.10
CA ASP A 46 -17.63 11.31 13.43
C ASP A 46 -17.46 10.85 11.96
N SER A 47 -16.23 10.90 11.44
CA SER A 47 -15.90 10.52 10.08
C SER A 47 -14.48 10.00 9.93
N PHE A 48 -14.27 9.09 8.98
CA PHE A 48 -12.98 8.44 8.73
C PHE A 48 -12.73 8.25 7.25
N ILE A 49 -11.50 8.47 6.80
CA ILE A 49 -11.07 8.16 5.42
C ILE A 49 -10.21 6.89 5.44
N PHE A 50 -10.62 5.90 4.65
CA PHE A 50 -9.84 4.72 4.31
C PHE A 50 -9.39 4.85 2.87
N SER A 51 -8.10 4.83 2.61
CA SER A 51 -7.57 4.88 1.25
C SER A 51 -6.35 3.99 1.13
N GLY A 52 -6.06 3.55 -0.09
CA GLY A 52 -4.95 2.65 -0.34
C GLY A 52 -4.95 2.13 -1.77
N ARG A 53 -4.26 0.99 -1.97
CA ARG A 53 -4.24 0.28 -3.25
C ARG A 53 -5.00 -1.04 -3.13
N CYS A 54 -5.77 -1.34 -4.16
CA CYS A 54 -6.39 -2.63 -4.37
C CYS A 54 -5.35 -3.67 -4.82
N PRO A 55 -5.66 -4.97 -4.76
CA PRO A 55 -4.75 -6.04 -5.21
C PRO A 55 -4.31 -5.91 -6.68
N ASN A 56 -5.13 -5.25 -7.51
CA ASN A 56 -4.83 -4.97 -8.91
C ASN A 56 -3.96 -3.70 -9.11
N GLY A 57 -3.48 -3.07 -8.04
CA GLY A 57 -2.64 -1.88 -8.07
C GLY A 57 -3.39 -0.55 -8.19
N GLN A 58 -4.70 -0.57 -8.49
CA GLN A 58 -5.52 0.64 -8.59
C GLN A 58 -5.77 1.25 -7.20
N THR A 59 -5.89 2.57 -7.13
CA THR A 59 -6.17 3.27 -5.87
C THR A 59 -7.66 3.17 -5.52
N TYR A 60 -7.95 3.17 -4.22
CA TYR A 60 -9.30 3.36 -3.71
C TYR A 60 -9.34 4.39 -2.59
N ARG A 61 -10.51 5.00 -2.43
CA ARG A 61 -10.85 5.91 -1.32
C ARG A 61 -12.25 5.57 -0.82
N LEU A 62 -12.42 5.61 0.49
CA LEU A 62 -13.67 5.37 1.18
C LEU A 62 -13.79 6.37 2.34
N PHE A 63 -14.75 7.28 2.27
CA PHE A 63 -15.04 8.24 3.32
C PHE A 63 -16.28 7.81 4.09
N SER A 64 -16.08 7.37 5.33
CA SER A 64 -17.11 6.97 6.27
C SER A 64 -17.59 8.18 7.05
N TYR A 65 -18.90 8.34 7.22
CA TYR A 65 -19.48 9.36 8.08
C TYR A 65 -20.81 8.90 8.67
N GLN A 66 -21.17 9.45 9.81
CA GLN A 66 -22.47 9.22 10.44
C GLN A 66 -23.37 10.44 10.22
N THR A 67 -24.67 10.20 10.02
CA THR A 67 -25.65 11.27 9.94
C THR A 67 -26.96 10.85 10.60
N GLN A 68 -27.65 11.80 11.22
CA GLN A 68 -28.95 11.60 11.85
C GLN A 68 -30.04 11.76 10.80
N VAL A 69 -30.80 10.69 10.54
CA VAL A 69 -31.98 10.73 9.65
C VAL A 69 -33.18 10.27 10.45
N ASN A 70 -34.17 11.15 10.61
CA ASN A 70 -35.35 10.92 11.45
C ASN A 70 -35.01 10.55 12.91
N GLY A 71 -33.94 11.15 13.46
CA GLY A 71 -33.47 10.90 14.82
C GLY A 71 -32.71 9.58 15.02
N ILE A 72 -32.44 8.84 13.93
CA ILE A 72 -31.67 7.60 13.94
C ILE A 72 -30.33 7.82 13.25
N THR A 73 -29.25 7.43 13.94
CA THR A 73 -27.90 7.47 13.39
C THR A 73 -27.77 6.43 12.27
N GLN A 74 -27.40 6.90 11.08
CA GLN A 74 -27.16 6.10 9.90
C GLN A 74 -25.72 6.26 9.44
N PHE A 75 -25.14 5.18 8.92
CA PHE A 75 -23.77 5.12 8.44
C PHE A 75 -23.77 5.25 6.93
N PHE A 76 -23.01 6.21 6.43
CA PHE A 76 -22.84 6.47 5.01
C PHE A 76 -21.38 6.37 4.62
N TYR A 77 -21.16 6.03 3.36
CA TYR A 77 -19.85 5.89 2.77
C TYR A 77 -19.82 6.46 1.36
N ASP A 78 -18.94 7.44 1.13
CA ASP A 78 -18.56 7.86 -0.22
C ASP A 78 -17.36 7.04 -0.67
N TYR A 79 -17.50 6.29 -1.76
CA TYR A 79 -16.45 5.43 -2.27
C TYR A 79 -15.99 5.86 -3.66
N GLU A 80 -14.73 5.58 -3.97
CA GLU A 80 -14.12 5.73 -5.27
C GLU A 80 -13.07 4.63 -5.46
N GLY A 81 -13.09 3.95 -6.60
CA GLY A 81 -12.13 2.89 -6.91
C GLY A 81 -12.50 2.08 -8.15
N PRO A 82 -11.96 0.87 -8.29
CA PRO A 82 -12.21 -0.01 -9.45
C PRO A 82 -13.68 -0.33 -9.73
N VAL A 83 -14.51 -0.38 -8.69
CA VAL A 83 -15.97 -0.57 -8.82
C VAL A 83 -16.68 0.65 -9.41
N GLY A 84 -16.03 1.82 -9.41
CA GLY A 84 -16.63 3.12 -9.73
C GLY A 84 -16.62 4.07 -8.54
N LYS A 85 -17.51 5.06 -8.56
CA LYS A 85 -17.69 6.08 -7.53
C LYS A 85 -19.16 6.22 -7.16
N GLY A 86 -19.45 6.40 -5.88
CA GLY A 86 -20.82 6.62 -5.41
C GLY A 86 -20.91 6.78 -3.90
N THR A 87 -22.14 6.82 -3.41
CA THR A 87 -22.46 6.91 -1.98
C THR A 87 -23.38 5.75 -1.61
N VAL A 88 -23.14 5.11 -0.47
CA VAL A 88 -23.98 4.02 0.04
C VAL A 88 -24.26 4.22 1.53
N LYS A 89 -25.49 3.93 1.96
CA LYS A 89 -25.84 3.78 3.38
C LYS A 89 -25.75 2.31 3.74
N THR A 90 -24.87 1.94 4.66
CA THR A 90 -24.77 0.54 5.11
C THR A 90 -24.17 0.43 6.49
N ARG A 91 -24.58 -0.59 7.25
CA ARG A 91 -23.98 -0.97 8.54
C ARG A 91 -22.73 -1.84 8.38
N ALA A 92 -22.37 -2.23 7.16
CA ALA A 92 -21.14 -2.95 6.91
C ALA A 92 -19.92 -2.11 7.37
N THR A 93 -18.87 -2.78 7.85
CA THR A 93 -17.66 -2.07 8.26
C THR A 93 -16.92 -1.50 7.04
N ALA A 94 -16.22 -0.39 7.23
CA ALA A 94 -15.38 0.21 6.20
C ALA A 94 -14.39 -0.78 5.56
N LYS A 95 -13.86 -1.73 6.35
CA LYS A 95 -12.97 -2.78 5.87
C LYS A 95 -13.68 -3.73 4.90
N THR A 96 -14.89 -4.17 5.22
CA THR A 96 -15.70 -5.02 4.33
C THR A 96 -16.04 -4.27 3.04
N LEU A 97 -16.40 -2.99 3.16
CA LEU A 97 -16.76 -2.18 2.01
C LEU A 97 -15.56 -1.90 1.10
N ALA A 98 -14.38 -1.65 1.66
CA ALA A 98 -13.14 -1.47 0.89
C ALA A 98 -12.81 -2.68 0.01
N VAL A 99 -13.06 -3.91 0.47
CA VAL A 99 -12.89 -5.13 -0.35
C VAL A 99 -13.83 -5.12 -1.56
N ARG A 100 -15.08 -4.65 -1.39
CA ARG A 100 -16.05 -4.54 -2.48
C ARG A 100 -15.67 -3.43 -3.46
N VAL A 101 -15.20 -2.28 -2.97
CA VAL A 101 -14.72 -1.17 -3.80
C VAL A 101 -13.59 -1.60 -4.74
N CYS A 102 -12.74 -2.52 -4.28
CA CYS A 102 -11.64 -3.07 -5.06
C CYS A 102 -12.03 -4.15 -6.08
N ARG A 103 -13.30 -4.57 -6.17
CA ARG A 103 -13.77 -5.57 -7.12
C ARG A 103 -14.57 -4.89 -8.25
N PRO A 104 -14.07 -4.91 -9.49
CA PRO A 104 -14.82 -4.40 -10.63
C PRO A 104 -16.19 -5.07 -10.74
N LEU A 105 -17.23 -4.30 -11.11
CA LEU A 105 -18.62 -4.77 -11.26
C LEU A 105 -19.24 -5.39 -9.99
N ALA A 106 -18.63 -5.21 -8.82
CA ALA A 106 -19.24 -5.63 -7.58
C ALA A 106 -20.46 -4.77 -7.24
N GLU A 107 -21.54 -5.41 -6.83
CA GLU A 107 -22.69 -4.70 -6.28
C GLU A 107 -22.36 -4.16 -4.88
N ILE A 108 -22.59 -2.87 -4.69
CA ILE A 108 -22.54 -2.21 -3.39
C ILE A 108 -23.99 -2.02 -2.91
N ALA A 109 -24.47 -3.00 -2.14
CA ALA A 109 -25.81 -3.00 -1.59
C ALA A 109 -26.02 -1.85 -0.59
N ASN A 110 -27.19 -1.23 -0.68
CA ASN A 110 -27.68 -0.18 0.21
C ASN A 110 -28.65 -0.79 1.24
N ASP A 111 -28.57 -0.36 2.49
CA ASP A 111 -29.46 -0.82 3.58
C ASP A 111 -30.81 -0.07 3.59
#